data_AF-A0A951Z1H3-F1
#
_entry.id   AF-A0A951Z1H3-F1
#
_cell.length_a   1.000
_cell.length_b   1.000
_cell.length_c   1.000
_cell.angle_alpha   90.00
_cell.angle_beta   90.00
_cell.angle_gamma   90.00
#
_symmetry.space_group_name_H-M   'P 1'
#
loop_
_entity.id
_entity.type
_entity.pdbx_description
1 polymer ?
#
loop_
_entity_poly.entity_id
_entity_poly.type
_entity_poly.pdbx_seq_one_letter_code
_entity_poly.pdbx_strand_id
1 'polypeptide(L)'
;LVRNSPEFAAVSVDYNARLHALLDQAVARLPAGPVPPRDIAALVSAAMDGLWLDYSLSSERLPRERALGLARTMLRRLAPPA
;
A
#
# COMPACT_ATOMS: atom_id res chain seq x y z
N LEU A 1 1.60 22.03 -12.68
CA LEU A 1 2.60 20.94 -12.55
C LEU A 1 3.68 21.37 -11.56
N VAL A 2 3.42 21.18 -10.26
CA VAL A 2 4.31 21.50 -9.13
C VAL A 2 5.36 20.40 -8.96
N ARG A 3 5.96 19.94 -10.06
CA ARG A 3 6.82 18.73 -10.06
C ARG A 3 8.23 18.98 -9.51
N ASN A 4 8.64 20.24 -9.30
CA ASN A 4 10.01 20.61 -8.94
C ASN A 4 10.13 21.51 -7.70
N SER A 5 9.22 21.42 -6.72
CA SER A 5 9.42 22.11 -5.43
C SER A 5 10.12 21.16 -4.44
N PRO A 6 11.32 21.50 -3.92
CA PRO A 6 11.98 20.74 -2.86
C PRO A 6 11.11 20.55 -1.62
N GLU A 7 10.23 21.51 -1.33
CA GLU A 7 9.29 21.44 -0.20
C GLU A 7 8.26 20.33 -0.39
N PHE A 8 7.71 20.19 -1.61
CA PHE A 8 6.78 19.11 -1.91
C PHE A 8 7.45 17.73 -1.82
N ALA A 9 8.70 17.63 -2.29
CA ALA A 9 9.48 16.41 -2.17
C ALA A 9 9.72 16.04 -0.69
N ALA A 10 10.06 17.01 0.16
CA ALA A 10 10.24 16.79 1.59
C ALA A 10 8.97 16.29 2.28
N VAL A 11 7.81 16.88 1.96
CA VAL A 11 6.50 16.41 2.48
C VAL A 11 6.21 14.98 2.03
N SER A 12 6.45 14.66 0.76
CA SER A 12 6.26 13.30 0.26
C SER A 12 7.18 12.29 0.94
N VAL A 13 8.43 12.66 1.24
CA VAL A 13 9.39 11.80 1.94
C VAL A 13 8.95 11.54 3.38
N ASP A 14 8.55 12.58 4.12
CA ASP A 14 8.05 12.42 5.50
C ASP A 14 6.79 11.53 5.55
N TYR A 15 5.84 11.80 4.66
CA TYR A 15 4.63 11.00 4.54
C TYR A 15 4.95 9.52 4.27
N ASN A 16 5.80 9.24 3.28
CA ASN A 16 6.18 7.87 2.91
C ASN A 16 6.91 7.17 4.06
N ALA A 17 7.80 7.87 4.78
CA ALA A 17 8.49 7.30 5.95
C ALA A 17 7.50 6.90 7.06
N ARG A 18 6.51 7.76 7.35
CA ARG A 18 5.46 7.48 8.33
C ARG A 18 4.55 6.33 7.88
N LEU A 19 4.20 6.28 6.59
CA LEU A 19 3.42 5.19 6.01
C LEU A 19 4.15 3.86 6.13
N HIS A 20 5.43 3.80 5.77
CA HIS A 20 6.24 2.59 5.91
C HIS A 20 6.34 2.13 7.35
N ALA A 21 6.59 3.02 8.30
CA ALA A 21 6.63 2.66 9.73
C ALA A 21 5.30 2.05 10.22
N LEU A 22 4.16 2.57 9.76
CA LEU A 22 2.84 2.01 10.10
C LEU A 22 2.63 0.64 9.46
N LEU A 23 3.03 0.48 8.19
CA LEU A 23 2.93 -0.79 7.48
C LEU A 23 3.82 -1.86 8.11
N ASP A 24 5.05 -1.52 8.51
CA ASP A 24 5.96 -2.44 9.20
C ASP A 24 5.34 -2.96 10.50
N GLN A 25 4.72 -2.08 11.29
CA GLN A 25 4.00 -2.48 12.49
C GLN A 25 2.78 -3.36 12.18
N ALA A 26 2.04 -3.07 11.11
CA ALA A 26 0.90 -3.87 10.70
C ALA A 26 1.32 -5.28 10.25
N VAL A 27 2.37 -5.36 9.44
CA VAL A 27 2.91 -6.62 8.92
C VAL A 27 3.53 -7.48 10.02
N ALA A 28 4.14 -6.87 11.04
CA ALA A 28 4.68 -7.60 12.20
C ALA A 28 3.63 -8.42 12.97
N ARG A 29 2.33 -8.13 12.77
CA ARG A 29 1.20 -8.87 13.38
C ARG A 29 0.67 -9.99 12.50
N LEU A 30 1.16 -10.11 11.27
CA LEU A 30 0.73 -11.16 10.33
C LEU A 30 1.45 -12.48 10.63
N PRO A 31 0.82 -13.62 10.34
CA PRO A 31 1.48 -14.91 10.42
C PRO A 31 2.71 -14.96 9.49
N ALA A 32 3.73 -15.71 9.90
CA ALA A 32 4.90 -15.94 9.06
C ALA A 32 4.47 -16.63 7.76
N GLY A 33 4.90 -16.07 6.64
CA GLY A 33 4.56 -16.55 5.31
C GLY A 33 5.80 -16.71 4.43
N PRO A 34 5.61 -17.04 3.15
CA PRO A 34 6.72 -17.22 2.20
C PRO A 34 7.42 -15.91 1.83
N VAL A 35 6.83 -14.75 2.17
CA VAL A 35 7.35 -13.42 1.84
C VAL A 35 7.92 -12.77 3.11
N PRO A 36 9.15 -12.21 3.07
CA PRO A 36 9.71 -11.47 4.19
C PRO A 36 8.83 -10.27 4.59
N PRO A 37 8.69 -9.95 5.89
CA PRO A 37 7.87 -8.83 6.37
C PRO A 37 8.13 -7.49 5.66
N ARG A 38 9.40 -7.16 5.42
CA ARG A 38 9.79 -5.93 4.72
C ARG A 38 9.22 -5.86 3.29
N ASP A 39 9.22 -6.99 2.59
CA ASP A 39 8.72 -7.08 1.22
C ASP A 39 7.18 -7.04 1.21
N ILE A 40 6.52 -7.62 2.21
CA ILE A 40 5.07 -7.49 2.39
C ILE A 40 4.68 -6.02 2.54
N ALA A 41 5.37 -5.24 3.38
CA ALA A 41 5.08 -3.82 3.58
C ALA A 41 5.21 -3.02 2.26
N ALA A 42 6.28 -3.27 1.49
CA ALA A 42 6.47 -2.65 0.19
C ALA A 42 5.36 -3.02 -0.82
N LEU A 43 4.99 -4.30 -0.89
CA LEU A 43 3.93 -4.79 -1.78
C LEU A 43 2.55 -4.22 -1.41
N VAL A 44 2.25 -4.13 -0.10
CA VAL A 44 1.01 -3.53 0.40
C VAL A 44 0.94 -2.05 0.03
N SER A 45 2.03 -1.30 0.24
CA SER A 45 2.09 0.13 -0.13
C SER A 45 1.82 0.32 -1.62
N ALA A 46 2.52 -0.42 -2.49
CA ALA A 46 2.36 -0.31 -3.94
C ALA A 46 0.95 -0.68 -4.41
N ALA A 47 0.34 -1.71 -3.81
CA ALA A 47 -1.03 -2.10 -4.13
C ALA A 47 -2.04 -1.04 -3.67
N MET A 48 -1.86 -0.46 -2.48
CA MET A 48 -2.72 0.63 -2.00
C MET A 48 -2.65 1.85 -2.90
N ASP A 49 -1.46 2.24 -3.36
CA ASP A 49 -1.28 3.36 -4.29
C ASP A 49 -1.99 3.08 -5.62
N GLY A 50 -1.82 1.88 -6.20
CA GLY A 50 -2.50 1.49 -7.43
C GLY A 50 -4.02 1.51 -7.31
N LEU A 51 -4.55 0.91 -6.23
CA LEU A 51 -5.99 0.89 -5.96
C LEU A 51 -6.56 2.30 -5.71
N TRP A 52 -5.78 3.18 -5.08
CA TRP A 52 -6.18 4.57 -4.87
C TRP A 52 -6.23 5.33 -6.20
N LEU A 53 -5.23 5.16 -7.07
CA LEU A 53 -5.23 5.76 -8.41
C LEU A 53 -6.43 5.28 -9.23
N ASP A 54 -6.73 3.98 -9.23
CA ASP A 54 -7.87 3.40 -9.94
C ASP A 54 -9.22 3.87 -9.37
N TYR A 55 -9.31 4.08 -8.06
CA TYR A 55 -10.51 4.59 -7.40
C TYR A 55 -10.74 6.09 -7.67
N SER A 56 -9.67 6.89 -7.61
CA SER A 56 -9.75 8.35 -7.61
C SER A 56 -9.62 8.98 -9.00
N LEU A 57 -8.83 8.39 -9.89
CA LEU A 57 -8.38 9.03 -11.13
C LEU A 57 -8.80 8.29 -12.41
N SER A 58 -9.17 7.00 -12.32
CA SER A 58 -9.63 6.25 -13.50
C SER A 58 -10.95 6.77 -14.06
N SER A 59 -11.08 6.79 -15.40
CA SER A 59 -12.35 7.06 -16.09
C SER A 59 -13.41 6.00 -15.77
N GLU A 60 -12.96 4.76 -15.59
CA GLU A 60 -13.76 3.65 -15.06
C GLU A 60 -13.34 3.44 -13.61
N ARG A 61 -13.97 4.17 -12.69
CA ARG A 61 -13.62 4.10 -11.27
C ARG A 61 -13.77 2.68 -10.75
N LEU A 62 -12.72 2.17 -10.13
CA LEU A 62 -12.79 0.92 -9.40
C LEU A 62 -13.77 1.07 -8.23
N PRO A 63 -14.84 0.26 -8.11
CA PRO A 63 -15.74 0.36 -6.97
C PRO A 63 -14.98 0.05 -5.67
N ARG A 64 -15.32 0.76 -4.58
CA ARG A 64 -14.69 0.57 -3.26
C ARG A 64 -14.69 -0.90 -2.83
N GLU A 65 -15.80 -1.61 -3.03
CA GLU A 65 -15.92 -3.03 -2.68
C GLU A 65 -14.94 -3.90 -3.46
N ARG A 66 -14.73 -3.60 -4.75
CA ARG A 66 -13.78 -4.30 -5.59
C ARG A 66 -12.35 -4.04 -5.13
N ALA A 67 -12.01 -2.78 -4.82
CA ALA A 67 -10.71 -2.42 -4.28
C ALA A 67 -10.40 -3.17 -2.98
N LEU A 68 -11.36 -3.21 -2.04
CA LEU A 68 -11.24 -3.98 -0.80
C LEU A 68 -11.09 -5.49 -1.05
N GLY A 69 -11.82 -6.03 -2.03
CA GLY A 69 -11.71 -7.43 -2.44
C GLY A 69 -10.31 -7.78 -2.97
N LEU A 70 -9.73 -6.92 -3.79
CA LEU A 70 -8.37 -7.07 -4.33
C LEU A 70 -7.31 -6.98 -3.23
N ALA A 71 -7.42 -5.99 -2.33
CA ALA A 71 -6.52 -5.85 -1.19
C ALA A 71 -6.54 -7.08 -0.28
N ARG A 72 -7.72 -7.62 0.05
CA ARG A 72 -7.86 -8.87 0.83
C ARG A 72 -7.24 -10.06 0.11
N THR A 73 -7.44 -10.17 -1.20
CA THR A 73 -6.90 -11.26 -2.01
C THR A 73 -5.37 -11.24 -2.01
N MET A 74 -4.78 -10.06 -2.21
CA MET A 74 -3.33 -9.88 -2.12
C MET A 74 -2.82 -10.24 -0.70
N LEU A 75 -3.43 -9.71 0.37
CA LEU A 75 -3.00 -10.01 1.74
C LEU A 75 -2.99 -11.52 2.05
N ARG A 76 -4.03 -12.26 1.63
CA ARG A 76 -4.09 -13.73 1.83
C ARG A 76 -2.97 -14.49 1.11
N ARG A 77 -2.45 -13.95 0.00
CA ARG A 77 -1.33 -14.55 -0.72
C ARG A 77 0.02 -14.24 -0.07
N LEU A 78 0.16 -13.03 0.50
CA LEU A 78 1.38 -12.59 1.17
C LEU A 78 1.54 -13.21 2.57
N ALA A 79 0.43 -13.27 3.31
CA ALA A 79 0.36 -13.83 4.66
C ALA A 79 -0.89 -14.75 4.75
N PRO A 80 -0.76 -16.02 4.33
CA PRO A 80 -1.84 -16.99 4.46
C PRO A 80 -2.27 -17.13 5.93
N PRO A 81 -3.58 -17.28 6.22
CA PRO A 81 -4.02 -17.61 7.56
C PRO A 81 -3.39 -18.95 8.00
N ALA A 82 -3.07 -19.05 9.29
CA ALA A 82 -2.57 -20.26 9.92
C ALA A 82 -3.59 -21.40 9.90
#